data_AF-A0A6G7LTB2-F1
#
_entry.id   AF-A0A6G7LTB2-F1
#
_cell.length_a   1.000
_cell.length_b   1.000
_cell.length_c   1.000
_cell.angle_alpha   90.00
_cell.angle_beta   90.00
_cell.angle_gamma   90.00
#
_symmetry.space_group_name_H-M   'P 1'
#
loop_
_entity.id
_entity.type
_entity.pdbx_description
1 polymer ?
#
loop_
_entity_poly.entity_id
_entity_poly.type
_entity_poly.pdbx_seq_one_letter_code
_entity_poly.pdbx_strand_id
1 'polypeptide(L)'
;MAAELIKSSMTTVQNGVAKADGKISLTGNELKFVPFNQQLGLGPYTLKRDDICAVEKCLATGGGIFPISADALRVILNDGKRYEFILADTSEWLTLL
;
A
#
# COMPACT_ATOMS: atom_id res chain seq x y z
N MET A 1 0.99 17.65 17.71
CA MET A 1 0.29 17.98 16.45
C MET A 1 -0.23 16.68 15.87
N ALA A 2 -1.53 16.52 15.66
CA ALA A 2 -2.05 15.34 14.97
C ALA A 2 -1.67 15.46 13.49
N ALA A 3 -1.05 14.43 12.91
CA ALA A 3 -0.71 14.44 11.50
C ALA A 3 -2.00 14.53 10.67
N GLU A 4 -2.15 15.59 9.89
CA GLU A 4 -3.34 15.80 9.07
C GLU A 4 -3.48 14.67 8.03
N LEU A 5 -4.69 14.13 7.93
CA LEU A 5 -5.03 13.11 6.96
C LEU A 5 -5.14 13.76 5.57
N ILE A 6 -4.25 13.38 4.67
CA ILE A 6 -4.21 13.88 3.28
C ILE A 6 -5.18 13.09 2.41
N LYS A 7 -5.12 11.75 2.48
CA LYS A 7 -5.97 10.86 1.67
C LYS A 7 -6.21 9.56 2.42
N SER A 8 -7.37 8.96 2.23
CA SER A 8 -7.60 7.57 2.65
C SER A 8 -8.46 6.85 1.63
N SER A 9 -8.21 5.56 1.44
CA SER A 9 -9.02 4.71 0.56
C SER A 9 -9.01 3.26 1.03
N MET A 10 -9.94 2.49 0.48
CA MET A 10 -9.96 1.04 0.63
C MET A 10 -8.83 0.46 -0.23
N THR A 11 -8.11 -0.51 0.31
CA THR A 11 -7.05 -1.20 -0.44
C THR A 11 -6.93 -2.64 0.00
N THR A 12 -6.39 -3.47 -0.88
CA THR A 12 -5.98 -4.83 -0.54
C THR A 12 -4.46 -4.86 -0.53
N VAL A 13 -3.84 -5.19 0.59
CA VAL A 13 -2.40 -5.46 0.60
C VAL A 13 -2.14 -6.84 0.01
N GLN A 14 -1.05 -6.96 -0.76
CA GLN A 14 -0.60 -8.18 -1.38
C GLN A 14 0.84 -8.50 -0.97
N ASN A 15 1.09 -9.75 -0.62
CA ASN A 15 2.43 -10.29 -0.44
C ASN A 15 2.48 -11.71 -1.02
N GLY A 16 2.98 -11.84 -2.25
CA GLY A 16 2.91 -13.08 -3.01
C GLY A 16 1.45 -13.52 -3.25
N VAL A 17 1.10 -14.72 -2.79
CA VAL A 17 -0.27 -15.25 -2.89
C VAL A 17 -1.20 -14.75 -1.77
N ALA A 18 -0.64 -14.19 -0.71
CA ALA A 18 -1.39 -13.73 0.43
C ALA A 18 -1.98 -12.34 0.17
N LYS A 19 -3.26 -12.16 0.49
CA LYS A 19 -3.99 -10.90 0.32
C LYS A 19 -4.80 -10.58 1.57
N ALA A 20 -4.88 -9.31 1.93
CA ALA A 20 -5.75 -8.84 2.99
C ALA A 20 -6.37 -7.49 2.64
N ASP A 21 -7.68 -7.40 2.73
CA ASP A 21 -8.41 -6.15 2.56
C ASP A 21 -8.28 -5.28 3.80
N GLY A 22 -8.21 -3.97 3.59
CA GLY A 22 -8.05 -3.00 4.64
C GLY A 22 -8.25 -1.57 4.16
N LYS A 23 -7.81 -0.66 5.01
CA LYS A 23 -7.82 0.78 4.74
C LYS A 23 -6.39 1.31 4.74
N ILE A 24 -6.06 2.09 3.72
CA ILE A 24 -4.82 2.86 3.65
C ILE A 24 -5.12 4.34 3.85
N SER A 25 -4.26 4.99 4.63
CA SER A 25 -4.37 6.39 5.01
C SER A 25 -3.00 7.04 4.89
N LEU A 26 -2.92 8.08 4.08
CA LEU A 26 -1.75 8.95 3.94
C LEU A 26 -1.92 10.18 4.81
N THR A 27 -0.91 10.45 5.63
CA THR A 27 -0.78 11.68 6.42
C THR A 27 0.45 12.45 5.96
N GLY A 28 0.67 13.65 6.50
CA GLY A 28 1.85 14.46 6.21
C GLY A 28 3.19 13.74 6.43
N ASN A 29 3.27 12.80 7.38
CA ASN A 29 4.51 12.15 7.77
C ASN A 29 4.53 10.64 7.52
N GLU A 30 3.37 9.99 7.44
CA GLU A 30 3.26 8.53 7.45
C GLU A 30 2.18 8.02 6.49
N LEU A 31 2.46 6.88 5.85
CA LEU A 31 1.50 6.05 5.14
C LEU A 31 1.15 4.85 6.02
N LYS A 32 -0.11 4.76 6.44
CA LYS A 32 -0.61 3.72 7.34
C LYS A 32 -1.58 2.80 6.63
N PHE A 33 -1.39 1.50 6.78
CA PHE A 33 -2.33 0.47 6.34
C PHE A 33 -2.83 -0.32 7.54
N VAL A 34 -4.15 -0.52 7.60
CA VAL A 34 -4.82 -1.33 8.63
C VAL A 34 -5.71 -2.38 7.95
N PRO A 35 -5.39 -3.68 8.05
CA PRO A 35 -6.24 -4.73 7.51
C PRO A 35 -7.52 -4.87 8.33
N PHE A 36 -8.64 -5.23 7.69
CA PHE A 36 -9.88 -5.55 8.39
C PHE A 36 -9.79 -6.87 9.16
N ASN A 37 -9.00 -7.81 8.64
CA ASN A 37 -8.68 -9.06 9.32
C ASN A 37 -7.18 -9.12 9.66
N GLN A 38 -6.86 -8.92 10.93
CA GLN A 38 -5.49 -8.96 11.44
C GLN A 38 -4.95 -10.39 11.61
N GLN A 39 -5.80 -11.42 11.55
CA GLN A 39 -5.39 -12.81 11.75
C GLN A 39 -4.53 -13.35 10.58
N LEU A 40 -4.53 -12.66 9.43
CA LEU A 40 -3.76 -13.03 8.24
C LEU A 40 -2.28 -12.61 8.30
N GLY A 41 -1.86 -11.83 9.30
CA GLY A 41 -0.46 -11.43 9.48
C GLY A 41 0.09 -10.45 8.44
N LEU A 42 -0.78 -9.86 7.60
CA LEU A 42 -0.42 -8.90 6.56
C LEU A 42 -0.57 -7.44 7.03
N GLY A 43 -0.01 -7.11 8.19
CA GLY A 43 -0.09 -5.78 8.81
C GLY A 43 -0.70 -5.82 10.20
N PRO A 44 -1.02 -4.64 10.80
CA PRO A 44 -0.96 -3.29 10.21
C PRO A 44 0.46 -2.82 9.88
N TYR A 45 0.56 -1.92 8.90
CA TYR A 45 1.83 -1.30 8.49
C TYR A 45 1.79 0.20 8.76
N THR A 46 2.89 0.74 9.28
CA THR A 46 3.12 2.18 9.39
C THR A 46 4.46 2.48 8.74
N LEU A 47 4.41 3.13 7.58
CA LEU A 47 5.58 3.48 6.78
C LEU A 47 5.81 4.99 6.91
N LYS A 48 6.97 5.41 7.38
CA LYS A 48 7.31 6.83 7.37
C LYS A 48 7.58 7.27 5.94
N ARG A 49 7.13 8.46 5.55
CA ARG A 49 7.35 8.98 4.21
C ARG A 49 8.82 9.20 3.89
N ASP A 50 9.59 9.61 4.89
CA ASP A 50 11.06 9.77 4.79
C ASP A 50 11.78 8.44 4.48
N ASP A 51 11.17 7.32 4.87
CA ASP A 51 11.70 5.97 4.58
C ASP A 51 11.29 5.46 3.20
N ILE A 52 10.39 6.14 2.48
CA ILE A 52 9.94 5.74 1.14
C ILE A 52 10.96 6.24 0.12
N CYS A 53 11.64 5.29 -0.54
CA CYS A 53 12.61 5.56 -1.59
C CYS A 53 11.93 5.80 -2.94
N ALA A 54 10.92 4.99 -3.25
CA ALA A 54 10.21 5.05 -4.52
C ALA A 54 8.78 4.53 -4.39
N VAL A 55 7.89 5.06 -5.22
CA VAL A 55 6.52 4.56 -5.38
C VAL A 55 6.25 4.38 -6.86
N GLU A 56 5.74 3.21 -7.23
CA GLU A 56 5.54 2.83 -8.63
C GLU A 56 4.17 2.20 -8.85
N LYS A 57 3.62 2.37 -10.04
CA LYS A 57 2.45 1.64 -10.48
C LYS A 57 2.84 0.22 -10.85
N CYS A 58 2.08 -0.77 -10.39
CA CYS A 58 2.25 -2.16 -10.78
C CYS A 58 0.90 -2.82 -11.06
N LEU A 59 0.92 -4.00 -11.67
CA LEU A 59 -0.25 -4.84 -11.82
C LEU A 59 -0.28 -5.82 -10.64
N ALA A 60 -1.44 -5.94 -10.00
CA ALA A 60 -1.61 -6.95 -8.97
C ALA A 60 -1.46 -8.35 -9.59
N THR A 61 -0.85 -9.27 -8.85
CA THR A 61 -0.72 -10.66 -9.31
C THR A 61 -1.81 -11.53 -8.66
N GLY A 62 -2.42 -12.42 -9.42
CA GLY A 62 -3.28 -13.50 -8.95
C GLY A 62 -2.61 -14.84 -9.23
N GLY A 63 -2.57 -15.74 -8.24
CA GLY A 63 -2.06 -17.11 -8.46
C GLY A 63 -0.58 -17.21 -8.84
N GLY A 64 0.27 -16.32 -8.32
CA GLY A 64 1.73 -16.39 -8.48
C GLY A 64 2.30 -15.70 -9.72
N ILE A 65 1.68 -15.83 -10.89
CA ILE A 65 2.22 -15.32 -12.18
C ILE A 65 1.19 -14.70 -13.13
N PHE A 66 -0.11 -14.71 -12.81
CA PHE A 66 -1.11 -14.07 -13.66
C PHE A 66 -1.37 -12.62 -13.23
N PRO A 67 -1.00 -11.61 -14.04
CA PRO A 67 -1.41 -10.25 -13.76
C PRO A 67 -2.94 -10.19 -13.84
N ILE A 68 -3.57 -9.71 -12.78
CA ILE A 68 -4.96 -9.29 -12.83
C ILE A 68 -4.98 -7.81 -13.21
N SER A 69 -5.98 -7.39 -13.98
CA SER A 69 -6.15 -5.99 -14.44
C SER A 69 -6.51 -5.02 -13.30
N ALA A 70 -6.07 -5.29 -12.07
CA ALA A 70 -6.25 -4.42 -10.94
C ALA A 70 -4.99 -3.58 -10.77
N ASP A 71 -5.16 -2.26 -10.80
CA ASP A 71 -4.12 -1.30 -10.51
C ASP A 71 -3.59 -1.50 -9.09
N ALA A 72 -2.27 -1.63 -8.98
CA ALA A 72 -1.56 -1.72 -7.71
C ALA A 72 -0.52 -0.61 -7.61
N LEU A 73 -0.21 -0.25 -6.38
CA LEU A 73 0.83 0.66 -5.97
C LEU A 73 1.89 -0.14 -5.23
N ARG A 74 3.13 -0.06 -5.70
CA ARG A 74 4.29 -0.61 -5.01
C ARG A 74 5.02 0.51 -4.29
N VAL A 75 5.15 0.39 -2.98
CA VAL A 75 5.93 1.29 -2.13
C VAL A 75 7.24 0.59 -1.78
N ILE A 76 8.35 1.21 -2.10
CA ILE A 76 9.70 0.70 -1.85
C ILE A 76 10.35 1.57 -0.78
N LEU A 77 10.79 0.94 0.31
CA LEU A 77 11.50 1.65 1.38
C LEU A 77 13.01 1.70 1.11
N ASN A 78 13.69 2.62 1.78
CA ASN A 78 15.16 2.75 1.76
C ASN A 78 15.89 1.46 2.15
N ASP A 79 15.29 0.64 3.02
CA ASP A 79 15.79 -0.67 3.44
C ASP A 79 15.56 -1.78 2.39
N GLY A 80 15.04 -1.43 1.21
CA GLY A 80 14.74 -2.36 0.11
C GLY A 80 13.44 -3.15 0.26
N LYS A 81 12.73 -3.00 1.39
CA LYS A 81 11.40 -3.62 1.61
C LYS A 81 10.38 -3.08 0.63
N ARG A 82 9.52 -3.97 0.14
CA ARG A 82 8.49 -3.66 -0.86
C ARG A 82 7.11 -4.01 -0.31
N TYR A 83 6.17 -3.10 -0.48
CA TYR A 83 4.79 -3.27 -0.08
C TYR A 83 3.90 -3.00 -1.28
N GLU A 84 2.99 -3.93 -1.57
CA GLU A 84 2.11 -3.85 -2.73
C GLU A 84 0.67 -3.68 -2.27
N PHE A 85 0.04 -2.61 -2.71
CA PHE A 85 -1.31 -2.23 -2.33
C PHE A 85 -2.16 -2.17 -3.60
N ILE A 86 -3.23 -2.93 -3.67
CA ILE A 86 -4.19 -2.90 -4.77
C ILE A 86 -5.23 -1.84 -4.41
N LEU A 87 -5.33 -0.78 -5.20
CA LEU A 87 -6.27 0.30 -4.94
C LEU A 87 -6.63 1.07 -6.21
N ALA A 88 -7.79 1.71 -6.17
CA ALA A 88 -8.21 2.66 -7.19
C ALA A 88 -7.37 3.95 -7.14
N ASP A 89 -7.40 4.70 -8.23
CA ASP A 89 -6.82 6.05 -8.35
C ASP A 89 -5.30 6.09 -8.08
N THR A 90 -4.57 5.03 -8.42
CA THR A 90 -3.11 4.90 -8.22
C THR A 90 -2.31 6.09 -8.70
N SER A 91 -2.73 6.76 -9.78
CA SER A 91 -2.09 7.98 -10.29
C SER A 91 -2.10 9.14 -9.28
N GLU A 92 -3.20 9.32 -8.54
CA GLU A 92 -3.26 10.34 -7.48
C GLU A 92 -2.34 9.97 -6.31
N TRP A 93 -2.28 8.69 -5.94
CA TRP A 93 -1.40 8.22 -4.87
C TRP A 93 0.07 8.42 -5.23
N LEU A 94 0.46 8.19 -6.49
CA LEU A 94 1.82 8.46 -7.00
C LEU A 94 2.19 9.95 -6.98
N THR A 95 1.20 10.83 -7.11
CA THR A 95 1.43 12.29 -7.08
C THR A 95 1.56 12.78 -5.64
N LEU A 96 0.88 12.11 -4.71
CA LEU A 96 0.84 12.50 -3.30
C LEU A 96 1.97 11.92 -2.46
N LEU A 97 2.57 10.79 -2.85
CA LEU A 97 3.62 10.08 -2.11
C LEU A 97 5.01 10.48 -2.58
#